data_AF-A0A9C9TDZ7-F1
#
_entry.id   AF-A0A9C9TDZ7-F1
#
_cell.length_a   1.000
_cell.length_b   1.000
_cell.length_c   1.000
_cell.angle_alpha   90.00
_cell.angle_beta   90.00
_cell.angle_gamma   90.00
#
_symmetry.space_group_name_H-M   'P 1'
#
loop_
_entity.id
_entity.type
_entity.pdbx_description
1 polymer ?
#
loop_
_entity_poly.entity_id
_entity_poly.type
_entity_poly.pdbx_seq_one_letter_code
_entity_poly.pdbx_strand_id
1 'polypeptide(L)'
;MDDSIALTERLMHLLAQELTGASDVSVGYALRQAKSRYLSGVPSGSFGTYDEKSLIEAALYGLPMYRVSVPTPYRTAAAPIVQAPTQELVEPITLDLSDAFQLETGSVYGDYYAIEGQVQANPGRPVQPRISQPVPDKSALDLTPHGVVLVSAVAESEEFNPLISMPVTDTTLSEPPFASLSWSPTNLWAINRLGPEPTLVVVPAQFRGNQDTGILRRFTTLQFEVYYTTTASLDFSPPIIWQVQALVSDSGADFQVTAQDTSGIQRVLMVYTQDGQSWLSRDLTYNPFREHWEAHLTELTGCLVYFIQVVDGAGNVTTTTNKGLLFALTRDIYLPLIMRGT
;
A
#
# COMPACT_ATOMS: atom_id res chain seq x y z
N MET A 1 10.83 -3.29 24.75
CA MET A 1 10.85 -4.49 23.88
C MET A 1 10.04 -4.07 22.67
N ASP A 2 10.53 -4.29 21.45
CA ASP A 2 9.71 -4.04 20.25
C ASP A 2 8.66 -5.15 20.24
N ASP A 3 7.42 -4.83 20.63
CA ASP A 3 6.34 -5.81 20.78
C ASP A 3 5.65 -6.11 19.43
N SER A 4 6.22 -5.62 18.32
CA SER A 4 5.67 -5.81 16.99
C SER A 4 6.05 -7.15 16.36
N ILE A 5 5.05 -7.95 15.96
CA ILE A 5 5.26 -9.27 15.33
C ILE A 5 5.71 -9.08 13.87
N ALA A 6 7.02 -9.11 13.64
CA ALA A 6 7.64 -8.93 12.32
C ALA A 6 8.71 -9.98 11.99
N LEU A 7 9.17 -10.01 10.73
CA LEU A 7 10.32 -10.81 10.28
C LEU A 7 10.23 -12.29 10.68
N THR A 8 11.24 -12.83 11.36
CA THR A 8 11.32 -14.23 11.75
C THR A 8 10.17 -14.61 12.70
N GLU A 9 9.75 -13.73 13.60
CA GLU A 9 8.60 -13.97 14.48
C GLU A 9 7.31 -14.12 13.67
N ARG A 10 7.10 -13.24 12.68
CA ARG A 10 5.96 -13.34 11.76
C ARG A 10 5.97 -14.65 10.99
N LEU A 11 7.13 -15.08 10.48
CA LEU A 11 7.25 -16.35 9.76
C LEU A 11 6.94 -17.56 10.66
N MET A 12 7.43 -17.56 11.90
CA MET A 12 7.14 -18.63 12.87
C MET A 12 5.68 -18.62 13.32
N HIS A 13 5.08 -17.43 13.48
CA HIS A 13 3.66 -17.29 13.74
C HIS A 13 2.82 -17.90 12.59
N LEU A 14 3.16 -17.61 11.34
CA LEU A 14 2.53 -18.22 10.17
C LEU A 14 2.73 -19.74 10.14
N LEU A 15 3.93 -20.23 10.45
CA LEU A 15 4.20 -21.67 10.54
C LEU A 15 3.32 -22.35 11.61
N ALA A 16 3.17 -21.74 12.78
CA ALA A 16 2.30 -22.25 13.83
C ALA A 16 0.84 -22.30 13.39
N GLN A 17 0.37 -21.29 12.64
CA GLN A 17 -0.97 -21.31 12.05
C GLN A 17 -1.13 -22.45 11.04
N GLU A 18 -0.16 -22.65 10.14
CA GLU A 18 -0.22 -23.73 9.13
C GLU A 18 -0.15 -25.13 9.74
N LEU A 19 0.62 -25.31 10.81
CA LEU A 19 0.71 -26.59 11.53
C LEU A 19 -0.58 -26.92 12.29
N THR A 20 -1.31 -25.92 12.74
CA THR A 20 -2.54 -26.09 13.54
C THR A 20 -3.83 -25.94 12.72
N GLY A 21 -3.74 -25.52 11.46
CA GLY A 21 -4.89 -25.26 10.58
C GLY A 21 -5.67 -26.50 10.14
N ALA A 22 -5.05 -27.69 10.18
CA ALA A 22 -5.72 -28.96 9.89
C ALA A 22 -5.35 -30.02 10.93
N SER A 23 -6.14 -31.10 10.99
CA SER A 23 -5.98 -32.18 11.97
C SER A 23 -4.68 -32.96 11.82
N ASP A 24 -4.09 -32.91 10.62
CA ASP A 24 -2.84 -33.56 10.30
C ASP A 24 -2.16 -32.85 9.13
N VAL A 25 -0.99 -32.24 9.37
CA VAL A 25 -0.20 -31.53 8.37
C VAL A 25 1.27 -31.94 8.45
N SER A 26 1.92 -32.15 7.30
CA SER A 26 3.38 -32.35 7.26
C SER A 26 4.11 -31.03 7.49
N VAL A 27 5.19 -31.06 8.30
CA VAL A 27 5.96 -29.86 8.63
C VAL A 27 6.53 -29.17 7.38
N GLY A 28 6.96 -29.94 6.38
CA GLY A 28 7.45 -29.39 5.11
C GLY A 28 6.37 -28.63 4.32
N TYR A 29 5.14 -29.17 4.28
CA TYR A 29 4.02 -28.47 3.65
C TYR A 29 3.67 -27.18 4.39
N ALA A 30 3.56 -27.25 5.73
CA ALA A 30 3.25 -26.10 6.56
C ALA A 30 4.30 -24.98 6.41
N LEU A 31 5.59 -25.32 6.42
CA LEU A 31 6.66 -24.34 6.21
C LEU A 31 6.62 -23.72 4.83
N ARG A 32 6.34 -24.50 3.78
CA ARG A 32 6.17 -23.97 2.42
C ARG A 32 5.01 -22.98 2.36
N GLN A 33 3.87 -23.31 2.96
CA GLN A 33 2.71 -22.41 2.99
C GLN A 33 2.96 -21.16 3.83
N ALA A 34 3.64 -21.28 4.97
CA ALA A 34 4.00 -20.15 5.80
C ALA A 34 4.91 -19.16 5.06
N LYS A 35 5.93 -19.66 4.33
CA LYS A 35 6.78 -18.80 3.48
C LYS A 35 6.01 -18.16 2.34
N SER A 36 5.10 -18.91 1.72
CA SER A 36 4.21 -18.43 0.67
C SER A 36 3.34 -17.28 1.17
N ARG A 37 2.69 -17.44 2.34
CA ARG A 37 1.87 -16.41 3.00
C ARG A 37 2.70 -15.22 3.50
N TYR A 38 3.93 -15.47 3.95
CA TYR A 38 4.85 -14.39 4.31
C TYR A 38 5.10 -13.51 3.10
N LEU A 39 5.52 -14.10 1.99
CA LEU A 39 5.81 -13.40 0.73
C LEU A 39 4.58 -12.71 0.16
N SER A 40 3.40 -13.34 0.21
CA SER A 40 2.15 -12.77 -0.29
C SER A 40 1.71 -11.52 0.47
N GLY A 41 2.05 -11.42 1.76
CA GLY A 41 1.73 -10.29 2.64
C GLY A 41 2.77 -9.16 2.66
N VAL A 42 3.79 -9.20 1.80
CA VAL A 42 4.81 -8.14 1.71
C VAL A 42 4.31 -6.97 0.86
N PRO A 43 4.24 -5.74 1.40
CA PRO A 43 3.82 -4.56 0.64
C PRO A 43 4.87 -4.07 -0.38
N SER A 44 4.46 -3.11 -1.23
CA SER A 44 5.33 -2.54 -2.27
C SER A 44 6.63 -1.97 -1.68
N GLY A 45 7.78 -2.43 -2.20
CA GLY A 45 9.09 -1.90 -1.84
C GLY A 45 9.53 -2.19 -0.39
N SER A 46 8.82 -3.03 0.35
CA SER A 46 9.18 -3.35 1.73
C SER A 46 10.07 -4.58 1.86
N PHE A 47 10.11 -5.47 0.87
CA PHE A 47 10.97 -6.66 0.88
C PHE A 47 12.45 -6.25 0.93
N GLY A 48 13.13 -6.56 2.03
CA GLY A 48 14.53 -6.24 2.24
C GLY A 48 15.39 -7.43 2.58
N THR A 49 16.66 -7.15 2.89
CA THR A 49 17.66 -8.16 3.30
C THR A 49 17.26 -8.92 4.56
N TYR A 50 16.49 -8.30 5.45
CA TYR A 50 16.00 -8.94 6.67
C TYR A 50 14.85 -9.91 6.38
N ASP A 51 13.96 -9.59 5.44
CA ASP A 51 12.94 -10.53 4.97
C ASP A 51 13.58 -11.75 4.30
N GLU A 52 14.58 -11.52 3.45
CA GLU A 52 15.37 -12.59 2.83
C GLU A 52 16.03 -13.47 3.90
N LYS A 53 16.68 -12.85 4.89
CA LYS A 53 17.29 -13.54 6.02
C LYS A 53 16.27 -14.38 6.78
N SER A 54 15.12 -13.82 7.16
CA SER A 54 14.05 -14.54 7.87
C SER A 54 13.54 -15.74 7.08
N LEU A 55 13.40 -15.62 5.75
CA LEU A 55 12.99 -16.73 4.90
C LEU A 55 14.05 -17.83 4.77
N ILE A 56 15.34 -17.49 4.85
CA ILE A 56 16.44 -18.46 4.80
C ILE A 56 16.63 -19.16 6.15
N GLU A 57 16.46 -18.45 7.26
CA GLU A 57 16.65 -18.98 8.63
C GLU A 57 15.75 -20.18 8.94
N ALA A 58 14.50 -20.13 8.50
CA ALA A 58 13.57 -21.25 8.64
C ALA A 58 13.85 -22.33 7.60
N ALA A 59 14.92 -23.12 7.80
CA ALA A 59 15.30 -24.24 6.96
C ALA A 59 15.04 -25.58 7.68
N LEU A 60 14.35 -26.49 7.00
CA LEU A 60 14.09 -27.81 7.54
C LEU A 60 15.27 -28.75 7.25
N TYR A 61 15.97 -29.16 8.30
CA TYR A 61 16.95 -30.24 8.25
C TYR A 61 16.28 -31.53 8.74
N GLY A 62 15.99 -32.46 7.82
CA GLY A 62 15.39 -33.76 8.16
C GLY A 62 14.31 -34.21 7.18
N LEU A 63 13.33 -34.97 7.68
CA LEU A 63 12.23 -35.52 6.88
C LEU A 63 11.07 -34.51 6.79
N PRO A 64 10.86 -33.82 5.65
CA PRO A 64 9.76 -32.86 5.49
C PRO A 64 8.37 -33.48 5.65
N MET A 65 8.30 -34.81 5.56
CA MET A 65 7.07 -35.58 5.67
C MET A 65 6.66 -35.85 7.13
N TYR A 66 7.45 -35.47 8.14
CA TYR A 66 7.02 -35.59 9.54
C TYR A 66 5.74 -34.80 9.76
N ARG A 67 4.76 -35.41 10.43
CA ARG A 67 3.39 -34.90 10.51
C ARG A 67 3.08 -34.46 11.93
N VAL A 68 2.45 -33.31 12.05
CA VAL A 68 1.91 -32.80 13.32
C VAL A 68 0.40 -33.02 13.27
N SER A 69 -0.12 -33.71 14.28
CA SER A 69 -1.56 -33.90 14.44
C SER A 69 -2.04 -33.13 15.65
N VAL A 70 -3.11 -32.35 15.45
CA VAL A 70 -3.75 -31.57 16.52
C VAL A 70 -5.19 -32.06 16.71
N PRO A 71 -5.64 -32.28 17.97
CA PRO A 71 -6.99 -32.79 18.23
C PRO A 71 -8.11 -31.84 17.78
N THR A 72 -7.82 -30.53 17.80
CA THR A 72 -8.77 -29.48 17.43
C THR A 72 -8.04 -28.46 16.57
N PRO A 73 -8.23 -28.51 15.24
CA PRO A 73 -7.60 -27.57 14.33
C PRO A 73 -8.07 -26.14 14.60
N TYR A 74 -7.12 -25.21 14.65
CA TYR A 74 -7.43 -23.79 14.70
C TYR A 74 -7.55 -23.27 13.27
N ARG A 75 -8.79 -23.14 12.78
CA ARG A 75 -9.02 -22.49 11.49
C ARG A 75 -9.03 -20.97 11.70
N THR A 76 -8.09 -20.27 11.07
CA THR A 76 -8.28 -18.85 10.80
C THR A 76 -9.56 -18.68 9.99
N ALA A 77 -10.30 -17.58 10.22
CA ALA A 77 -11.58 -17.32 9.56
C ALA A 77 -11.49 -17.61 8.05
N ALA A 78 -12.52 -18.28 7.53
CA ALA A 78 -12.61 -18.53 6.10
C ALA A 78 -12.50 -17.20 5.35
N ALA A 79 -11.79 -17.20 4.21
CA ALA A 79 -11.89 -16.10 3.26
C ALA A 79 -13.38 -15.76 3.04
N PRO A 80 -13.75 -14.48 2.97
CA PRO A 80 -15.13 -14.09 2.74
C PRO A 80 -15.69 -14.87 1.56
N ILE A 81 -16.97 -15.24 1.63
CA ILE A 81 -17.67 -15.98 0.57
C ILE A 81 -17.47 -15.22 -0.74
N VAL A 82 -16.61 -15.74 -1.60
CA VAL A 82 -16.33 -15.15 -2.91
C VAL A 82 -17.63 -15.28 -3.71
N GLN A 83 -18.22 -14.14 -4.06
CA GLN A 83 -19.32 -14.10 -5.02
C GLN A 83 -18.85 -14.78 -6.31
N ALA A 84 -19.76 -15.45 -7.03
CA ALA A 84 -19.39 -16.09 -8.30
C ALA A 84 -18.63 -15.09 -9.18
N PRO A 85 -17.44 -15.44 -9.70
CA PRO A 85 -16.60 -14.48 -10.38
C PRO A 85 -17.33 -13.91 -11.60
N THR A 86 -17.33 -12.58 -11.71
CA THR A 86 -17.87 -11.86 -12.86
C THR A 86 -16.80 -11.73 -13.95
N GLN A 87 -17.21 -11.67 -15.22
CA GLN A 87 -16.29 -11.41 -16.35
C GLN A 87 -15.77 -9.95 -16.40
N GLU A 88 -16.03 -9.14 -15.38
CA GLU A 88 -15.55 -7.76 -15.33
C GLU A 88 -14.03 -7.73 -15.19
N LEU A 89 -13.39 -6.95 -16.07
CA LEU A 89 -11.94 -6.73 -16.08
C LEU A 89 -11.48 -5.69 -15.05
N VAL A 90 -12.42 -5.02 -14.37
CA VAL A 90 -12.15 -4.07 -13.31
C VAL A 90 -13.07 -4.42 -12.14
N GLU A 91 -12.49 -4.62 -10.97
CA GLU A 91 -13.20 -5.03 -9.77
C GLU A 91 -13.01 -3.99 -8.65
N PRO A 92 -14.09 -3.38 -8.12
CA PRO A 92 -13.96 -2.45 -7.02
C PRO A 92 -13.73 -3.17 -5.69
N ILE A 93 -12.82 -2.65 -4.86
CA ILE A 93 -12.58 -3.11 -3.49
C ILE A 93 -12.65 -1.92 -2.55
N THR A 94 -13.51 -2.01 -1.53
CA THR A 94 -13.59 -1.00 -0.47
C THR A 94 -13.05 -1.57 0.83
N LEU A 95 -12.12 -0.84 1.45
CA LEU A 95 -11.62 -1.11 2.80
C LEU A 95 -12.15 -0.03 3.74
N ASP A 96 -12.96 -0.44 4.72
CA ASP A 96 -13.33 0.40 5.86
C ASP A 96 -12.47 -0.02 7.06
N LEU A 97 -11.65 0.91 7.53
CA LEU A 97 -10.64 0.72 8.55
C LEU A 97 -10.86 1.64 9.76
N SER A 98 -11.99 2.35 9.82
CA SER A 98 -12.31 3.31 10.88
C SER A 98 -12.08 2.74 12.29
N ASP A 99 -12.57 1.52 12.55
CA ASP A 99 -12.43 0.83 13.83
C ASP A 99 -11.30 -0.23 13.86
N ALA A 100 -10.53 -0.36 12.76
CA ALA A 100 -9.54 -1.43 12.60
C ALA A 100 -8.18 -1.10 13.22
N PHE A 101 -7.87 0.19 13.38
CA PHE A 101 -6.59 0.66 13.90
C PHE A 101 -6.48 0.43 15.42
N GLN A 102 -5.46 -0.32 15.83
CA GLN A 102 -5.12 -0.58 17.22
C GLN A 102 -3.86 0.21 17.54
N LEU A 103 -3.96 1.19 18.44
CA LEU A 103 -2.80 1.94 18.93
C LEU A 103 -2.06 1.09 19.96
N GLU A 104 -0.83 0.72 19.64
CA GLU A 104 0.08 0.05 20.55
C GLU A 104 0.96 1.10 21.23
N THR A 105 0.92 1.11 22.56
CA THR A 105 1.67 2.05 23.41
C THR A 105 2.52 1.29 24.42
N GLY A 106 3.52 1.97 25.00
CA GLY A 106 4.33 1.41 26.09
C GLY A 106 5.76 1.03 25.70
N SER A 107 6.14 1.25 24.44
CA SER A 107 7.57 1.31 24.09
C SER A 107 8.19 2.60 24.65
N VAL A 108 9.47 2.53 25.00
CA VAL A 108 10.24 3.69 25.49
C VAL A 108 10.56 4.67 24.35
N TYR A 109 10.46 4.22 23.10
CA TYR A 109 10.93 4.94 21.93
C TYR A 109 9.81 5.66 21.16
N GLY A 110 8.60 5.10 21.15
CA GLY A 110 7.46 5.72 20.48
C GLY A 110 6.30 4.74 20.34
N ASP A 111 5.19 5.22 19.80
CA ASP A 111 3.98 4.42 19.61
C ASP A 111 3.84 3.98 18.15
N TYR A 112 2.97 3.02 17.88
CA TYR A 112 2.62 2.62 16.52
C TYR A 112 1.19 2.10 16.43
N TYR A 113 0.65 2.07 15.21
CA TYR A 113 -0.63 1.44 14.94
C TYR A 113 -0.43 0.06 14.31
N ALA A 114 -1.28 -0.89 14.69
CA ALA A 114 -1.42 -2.19 14.04
C ALA A 114 -2.86 -2.39 13.56
N ILE A 115 -3.06 -3.31 12.61
CA ILE A 115 -4.39 -3.79 12.22
C ILE A 115 -4.37 -5.30 12.37
N GLU A 116 -5.20 -5.85 13.27
CA GLU A 116 -5.20 -7.28 13.61
C GLU A 116 -3.80 -7.78 14.01
N GLY A 117 -3.04 -6.96 14.75
CA GLY A 117 -1.65 -7.24 15.13
C GLY A 117 -0.65 -7.23 13.96
N GLN A 118 -1.05 -6.83 12.75
CA GLN A 118 -0.19 -6.78 11.58
C GLN A 118 0.42 -5.40 11.36
N VAL A 119 1.74 -5.40 11.17
CA VAL A 119 2.52 -4.20 10.86
C VAL A 119 3.51 -4.44 9.73
N GLN A 120 4.03 -3.35 9.17
CA GLN A 120 5.28 -3.28 8.43
C GLN A 120 6.33 -2.60 9.31
N ALA A 121 7.43 -3.31 9.57
CA ALA A 121 8.51 -2.86 10.44
C ALA A 121 9.87 -2.99 9.71
N ASN A 122 10.10 -2.13 8.71
CA ASN A 122 11.37 -2.10 8.01
C ASN A 122 12.43 -1.43 8.89
N PRO A 123 13.62 -2.03 9.09
CA PRO A 123 14.65 -1.44 9.93
C PRO A 123 15.02 0.00 9.53
N GLY A 124 15.10 0.88 10.53
CA GLY A 124 15.35 2.31 10.36
C GLY A 124 14.18 3.07 9.72
N ARG A 125 12.96 2.54 9.77
CA ARG A 125 11.73 3.20 9.34
C ARG A 125 10.67 3.15 10.45
N PRO A 126 9.75 4.13 10.49
CA PRO A 126 8.58 4.06 11.35
C PRO A 126 7.81 2.74 11.14
N VAL A 127 7.41 2.11 12.24
CA VAL A 127 6.47 0.98 12.20
C VAL A 127 5.12 1.50 11.71
N GLN A 128 4.53 0.81 10.74
CA GLN A 128 3.25 1.21 10.13
C GLN A 128 2.26 0.05 10.15
N PRO A 129 0.95 0.30 10.34
CA PRO A 129 -0.07 -0.73 10.23
C PRO A 129 -0.09 -1.31 8.82
N ARG A 130 -0.42 -2.60 8.70
CA ARG A 130 -0.58 -3.27 7.41
C ARG A 130 -1.82 -4.16 7.44
N ILE A 131 -2.51 -4.25 6.32
CA ILE A 131 -3.57 -5.24 6.09
C ILE A 131 -3.33 -5.95 4.76
N SER A 132 -3.76 -7.21 4.68
CA SER A 132 -3.72 -8.04 3.47
C SER A 132 -5.12 -8.51 3.16
N GLN A 133 -5.68 -8.04 2.05
CA GLN A 133 -7.02 -8.37 1.59
C GLN A 133 -6.91 -9.26 0.34
N PRO A 134 -7.35 -10.53 0.37
CA PRO A 134 -7.48 -11.33 -0.84
C PRO A 134 -8.37 -10.62 -1.86
N VAL A 135 -7.94 -10.60 -3.12
CA VAL A 135 -8.76 -10.09 -4.23
C VAL A 135 -9.58 -11.23 -4.84
N PRO A 136 -10.73 -10.97 -5.48
CA PRO A 136 -11.55 -12.03 -6.05
C PRO A 136 -10.77 -12.96 -6.99
N ASP A 137 -10.78 -14.26 -6.70
CA ASP A 137 -10.15 -15.24 -7.57
C ASP A 137 -11.01 -15.45 -8.84
N LYS A 138 -10.50 -14.93 -9.97
CA LYS A 138 -11.11 -15.07 -11.29
C LYS A 138 -10.37 -16.08 -12.18
N SER A 139 -9.54 -16.95 -11.60
CA SER A 139 -8.79 -17.98 -12.35
C SER A 139 -9.69 -18.95 -13.12
N ALA A 140 -10.89 -19.25 -12.60
CA ALA A 140 -11.90 -20.05 -13.29
C ALA A 140 -12.43 -19.40 -14.59
N LEU A 141 -12.18 -18.10 -14.80
CA LEU A 141 -12.50 -17.34 -16.01
C LEU A 141 -11.26 -17.05 -16.86
N ASP A 142 -10.13 -17.71 -16.59
CA ASP A 142 -8.82 -17.43 -17.21
C ASP A 142 -8.37 -15.98 -17.01
N LEU A 143 -8.72 -15.36 -15.87
CA LEU A 143 -8.32 -14.01 -15.52
C LEU A 143 -7.33 -13.98 -14.35
N THR A 144 -6.37 -13.07 -14.40
CA THR A 144 -5.38 -12.80 -13.35
C THR A 144 -5.26 -11.29 -13.11
N PRO A 145 -5.09 -10.84 -11.85
CA PRO A 145 -5.05 -9.41 -11.57
C PRO A 145 -3.64 -8.84 -11.82
N HIS A 146 -3.55 -7.71 -12.51
CA HIS A 146 -2.26 -7.10 -12.90
C HIS A 146 -1.90 -5.89 -12.03
N GLY A 147 -2.84 -4.97 -11.87
CA GLY A 147 -2.61 -3.72 -11.18
C GLY A 147 -3.82 -3.26 -10.40
N VAL A 148 -3.62 -2.21 -9.60
CA VAL A 148 -4.65 -1.66 -8.73
C VAL A 148 -4.45 -0.14 -8.63
N VAL A 149 -5.56 0.59 -8.74
CA VAL A 149 -5.57 2.05 -8.56
C VAL A 149 -6.39 2.42 -7.34
N LEU A 150 -5.95 3.46 -6.62
CA LEU A 150 -6.76 4.14 -5.62
C LEU A 150 -7.72 5.12 -6.31
N VAL A 151 -9.01 5.03 -6.02
CA VAL A 151 -10.06 5.88 -6.60
C VAL A 151 -10.48 6.97 -5.63
N SER A 152 -10.60 6.65 -4.35
CA SER A 152 -10.92 7.61 -3.31
C SER A 152 -10.38 7.14 -1.96
N ALA A 153 -10.22 8.07 -1.03
CA ALA A 153 -9.87 7.76 0.35
C ALA A 153 -10.37 8.81 1.33
N VAL A 154 -10.50 8.40 2.58
CA VAL A 154 -10.70 9.30 3.73
C VAL A 154 -9.51 9.12 4.67
N ALA A 155 -8.93 10.23 5.10
CA ALA A 155 -7.74 10.25 5.93
C ALA A 155 -7.91 11.13 7.17
N GLU A 156 -7.29 10.69 8.25
CA GLU A 156 -7.12 11.44 9.49
C GLU A 156 -5.63 11.74 9.67
N SER A 157 -5.30 12.88 10.28
CA SER A 157 -3.91 13.24 10.56
C SER A 157 -3.74 13.74 11.98
N GLU A 158 -2.66 13.34 12.63
CA GLU A 158 -2.36 13.67 14.01
C GLU A 158 -0.86 13.87 14.23
N GLU A 159 -0.50 14.62 15.26
CA GLU A 159 0.87 14.67 15.76
C GLU A 159 1.22 13.32 16.38
N PHE A 160 2.41 12.80 16.07
CA PHE A 160 2.78 11.44 16.43
C PHE A 160 4.27 11.30 16.71
N ASN A 161 4.61 10.53 17.75
CA ASN A 161 5.96 10.07 18.03
C ASN A 161 6.07 8.58 17.61
N PRO A 162 6.64 8.27 16.42
CA PRO A 162 6.62 6.91 15.91
C PRO A 162 7.70 6.04 16.52
N LEU A 163 7.37 4.77 16.79
CA LEU A 163 8.41 3.77 16.98
C LEU A 163 9.20 3.54 15.67
N ILE A 164 10.52 3.75 15.70
CA ILE A 164 11.41 3.40 14.59
C ILE A 164 11.88 1.94 14.77
N SER A 165 11.55 1.10 13.78
CA SER A 165 11.93 -0.31 13.81
C SER A 165 13.45 -0.47 13.82
N MET A 166 13.95 -1.37 14.66
CA MET A 166 15.37 -1.67 14.79
C MET A 166 15.61 -3.19 14.82
N PRO A 167 16.72 -3.66 14.25
CA PRO A 167 17.07 -5.07 14.41
C PRO A 167 17.41 -5.33 15.88
N VAL A 168 16.80 -6.36 16.46
CA VAL A 168 17.15 -6.82 17.81
C VAL A 168 18.54 -7.46 17.76
N THR A 169 19.44 -7.00 18.62
CA THR A 169 20.78 -7.56 18.81
C THR A 169 21.00 -7.86 20.29
N ASP A 170 22.03 -8.66 20.63
CA ASP A 170 22.37 -8.99 22.03
C ASP A 170 22.78 -7.77 22.89
N THR A 171 22.93 -6.60 22.27
CA THR A 171 23.19 -5.33 22.95
C THR A 171 21.98 -4.41 22.83
N THR A 172 21.63 -3.71 23.91
CA THR A 172 20.64 -2.62 23.86
C THR A 172 21.19 -1.49 22.98
N LEU A 173 20.63 -1.35 21.78
CA LEU A 173 20.91 -0.23 20.88
C LEU A 173 19.94 0.91 21.17
N SER A 174 20.39 2.14 20.99
CA SER A 174 19.50 3.29 20.92
C SER A 174 18.63 3.21 19.67
N GLU A 175 17.46 3.85 19.72
CA GLU A 175 16.60 3.98 18.56
C GLU A 175 17.37 4.59 17.37
N PRO A 176 17.22 4.03 16.15
CA PRO A 176 17.87 4.58 14.97
C PRO A 176 17.37 6.00 14.66
N PRO A 177 18.25 6.93 14.26
CA PRO A 177 17.79 8.24 13.81
C PRO A 177 16.95 8.11 12.54
N PHE A 178 15.84 8.84 12.49
CA PHE A 178 14.97 8.92 11.34
C PHE A 178 14.62 10.37 11.05
N ALA A 179 14.68 10.80 9.80
CA ALA A 179 14.18 12.10 9.39
C ALA A 179 13.74 12.04 7.92
N SER A 180 12.52 12.47 7.64
CA SER A 180 11.98 12.54 6.28
C SER A 180 11.05 13.73 6.12
N LEU A 181 11.32 14.54 5.11
CA LEU A 181 10.40 15.59 4.64
C LEU A 181 9.31 15.04 3.71
N SER A 182 9.49 13.83 3.19
CA SER A 182 8.49 13.09 2.40
C SER A 182 7.66 12.17 3.28
N TRP A 183 6.46 11.84 2.82
CA TRP A 183 5.63 10.80 3.42
C TRP A 183 6.27 9.41 3.25
N SER A 184 6.32 8.65 4.34
CA SER A 184 6.84 7.29 4.39
C SER A 184 5.79 6.31 4.93
N PRO A 185 5.56 5.16 4.28
CA PRO A 185 6.16 4.77 3.01
C PRO A 185 5.59 5.58 1.83
N THR A 186 6.35 5.63 0.74
CA THR A 186 5.96 6.33 -0.48
C THR A 186 4.88 5.59 -1.27
N ASN A 187 4.93 4.25 -1.27
CA ASN A 187 3.93 3.39 -1.88
C ASN A 187 3.12 2.73 -0.77
N LEU A 188 1.79 2.82 -0.86
CA LEU A 188 0.88 2.36 0.20
C LEU A 188 0.20 1.05 -0.12
N TRP A 189 0.22 0.58 -1.35
CA TRP A 189 -0.39 -0.67 -1.72
C TRP A 189 0.41 -1.39 -2.80
N ALA A 190 0.21 -2.70 -2.87
CA ALA A 190 0.65 -3.55 -3.95
C ALA A 190 -0.36 -4.68 -4.15
N ILE A 191 -0.48 -5.14 -5.38
CA ILE A 191 -1.06 -6.45 -5.63
C ILE A 191 0.05 -7.50 -5.69
N ASN A 192 -0.07 -8.50 -4.84
CA ASN A 192 0.87 -9.60 -4.75
C ASN A 192 0.22 -10.87 -5.29
N ARG A 193 0.82 -11.43 -6.33
CA ARG A 193 0.37 -12.66 -6.99
C ARG A 193 1.14 -13.89 -6.52
N LEU A 194 2.12 -13.71 -5.64
CA LEU A 194 2.83 -14.83 -5.03
C LEU A 194 1.94 -15.46 -3.97
N GLY A 195 1.73 -16.76 -4.09
CA GLY A 195 0.99 -17.55 -3.11
C GLY A 195 -0.25 -18.22 -3.68
N PRO A 196 -1.11 -18.78 -2.81
CA PRO A 196 -2.28 -19.53 -3.26
C PRO A 196 -3.37 -18.62 -3.87
N GLU A 197 -3.48 -17.39 -3.38
CA GLU A 197 -4.48 -16.42 -3.81
C GLU A 197 -3.82 -15.05 -4.01
N PRO A 198 -4.17 -14.31 -5.08
CA PRO A 198 -3.70 -12.95 -5.25
C PRO A 198 -4.24 -12.05 -4.12
N THR A 199 -3.37 -11.19 -3.59
CA THR A 199 -3.65 -10.41 -2.38
C THR A 199 -3.32 -8.95 -2.62
N LEU A 200 -4.24 -8.06 -2.27
CA LEU A 200 -4.00 -6.63 -2.14
C LEU A 200 -3.41 -6.36 -0.75
N VAL A 201 -2.12 -6.00 -0.71
CA VAL A 201 -1.44 -5.62 0.53
C VAL A 201 -1.46 -4.11 0.64
N VAL A 202 -1.95 -3.58 1.75
CA VAL A 202 -2.11 -2.15 1.99
C VAL A 202 -1.43 -1.76 3.31
N VAL A 203 -0.74 -0.62 3.27
CA VAL A 203 -0.14 0.09 4.41
C VAL A 203 -0.93 1.38 4.55
N PRO A 204 -2.07 1.36 5.27
CA PRO A 204 -3.04 2.45 5.27
C PRO A 204 -2.62 3.61 6.18
N ALA A 205 -1.31 3.88 6.28
CA ALA A 205 -0.79 5.00 7.02
C ALA A 205 0.53 5.50 6.45
N GLN A 206 0.80 6.80 6.66
CA GLN A 206 2.03 7.47 6.26
C GLN A 206 2.52 8.38 7.37
N PHE A 207 3.82 8.39 7.61
CA PHE A 207 4.45 9.31 8.55
C PHE A 207 5.40 10.27 7.83
N ARG A 208 5.44 11.52 8.30
CA ARG A 208 6.39 12.55 7.88
C ARG A 208 6.87 13.31 9.11
N GLY A 209 8.18 13.36 9.31
CA GLY A 209 8.79 13.93 10.52
C GLY A 209 10.14 13.32 10.82
N ASN A 210 10.49 13.23 12.10
CA ASN A 210 11.69 12.56 12.60
C ASN A 210 11.34 11.45 13.60
N GLN A 211 12.35 10.85 14.25
CA GLN A 211 12.12 9.78 15.24
C GLN A 211 11.36 10.21 16.49
N ASP A 212 11.32 11.51 16.81
CA ASP A 212 10.74 12.01 18.06
C ASP A 212 9.35 12.65 17.85
N THR A 213 9.07 13.15 16.65
CA THR A 213 7.85 13.90 16.33
C THR A 213 7.60 14.02 14.83
N GLY A 214 6.34 14.08 14.45
CA GLY A 214 5.90 14.36 13.10
C GLY A 214 4.39 14.30 12.96
N ILE A 215 3.94 14.18 11.72
CA ILE A 215 2.53 13.96 11.40
C ILE A 215 2.37 12.54 10.89
N LEU A 216 1.48 11.78 11.53
CA LEU A 216 0.95 10.53 11.02
C LEU A 216 -0.35 10.83 10.28
N ARG A 217 -0.50 10.28 9.07
CA ARG A 217 -1.75 10.25 8.31
C ARG A 217 -2.23 8.80 8.26
N ARG A 218 -3.43 8.52 8.76
CA ARG A 218 -4.09 7.21 8.66
C ARG A 218 -5.23 7.30 7.66
N PHE A 219 -5.35 6.32 6.77
CA PHE A 219 -6.46 6.22 5.83
C PHE A 219 -7.54 5.31 6.41
N THR A 220 -8.64 5.89 6.84
CA THR A 220 -9.77 5.19 7.49
C THR A 220 -10.72 4.56 6.48
N THR A 221 -10.75 5.06 5.25
CA THR A 221 -11.48 4.44 4.15
C THR A 221 -10.65 4.51 2.88
N LEU A 222 -10.57 3.41 2.13
CA LEU A 222 -9.88 3.32 0.85
C LEU A 222 -10.77 2.61 -0.17
N GLN A 223 -10.94 3.20 -1.33
CA GLN A 223 -11.61 2.57 -2.47
C GLN A 223 -10.61 2.32 -3.59
N PHE A 224 -10.49 1.07 -3.98
CA PHE A 224 -9.60 0.60 -5.03
C PHE A 224 -10.38 0.05 -6.21
N GLU A 225 -9.74 0.05 -7.37
CA GLU A 225 -10.15 -0.71 -8.55
C GLU A 225 -8.99 -1.63 -8.95
N VAL A 226 -9.24 -2.94 -8.97
CA VAL A 226 -8.28 -3.97 -9.37
C VAL A 226 -8.51 -4.33 -10.84
N TYR A 227 -7.46 -4.23 -11.64
CA TYR A 227 -7.49 -4.55 -13.06
C TYR A 227 -7.09 -6.00 -13.30
N TYR A 228 -7.94 -6.72 -14.02
CA TYR A 228 -7.74 -8.09 -14.46
C TYR A 228 -7.47 -8.13 -15.96
N THR A 229 -6.66 -9.10 -16.36
CA THR A 229 -6.47 -9.45 -17.77
C THR A 229 -6.42 -10.97 -17.90
N THR A 230 -6.41 -11.45 -19.14
CA THR A 230 -6.33 -12.89 -19.40
C THR A 230 -5.01 -13.47 -18.88
N THR A 231 -5.04 -14.70 -18.36
CA THR A 231 -3.83 -15.45 -17.93
C THR A 231 -2.86 -15.72 -19.07
N ALA A 232 -3.30 -15.55 -20.32
CA ALA A 232 -2.46 -15.60 -21.52
C ALA A 232 -1.62 -14.34 -21.74
N SER A 233 -1.92 -13.23 -21.05
CA SER A 233 -1.12 -12.01 -21.12
C SER A 233 0.27 -12.25 -20.55
N LEU A 234 1.30 -11.89 -21.31
CA LEU A 234 2.69 -11.93 -20.87
C LEU A 234 3.21 -10.54 -20.48
N ASP A 235 2.34 -9.52 -20.56
CA ASP A 235 2.74 -8.15 -20.30
C ASP A 235 2.52 -7.79 -18.82
N PHE A 236 3.64 -7.83 -18.08
CA PHE A 236 3.73 -7.42 -16.69
C PHE A 236 4.60 -6.17 -16.51
N SER A 237 4.95 -5.50 -17.60
CA SER A 237 5.78 -4.30 -17.55
C SER A 237 4.88 -3.11 -17.25
N PRO A 238 5.10 -2.38 -16.14
CA PRO A 238 4.24 -1.26 -15.81
C PRO A 238 4.54 -0.05 -16.72
N PRO A 239 3.54 0.82 -16.99
CA PRO A 239 3.71 1.97 -17.87
C PRO A 239 4.75 2.96 -17.33
N ILE A 240 5.40 3.72 -18.21
CA ILE A 240 6.35 4.77 -17.80
C ILE A 240 5.66 6.13 -17.82
N ILE A 241 5.75 6.87 -16.71
CA ILE A 241 5.31 8.27 -16.64
C ILE A 241 6.51 9.17 -16.89
N TRP A 242 6.51 9.88 -18.02
CA TRP A 242 7.60 10.76 -18.42
C TRP A 242 7.51 12.13 -17.77
N GLN A 243 6.29 12.67 -17.67
CA GLN A 243 6.09 14.03 -17.24
C GLN A 243 4.73 14.19 -16.57
N VAL A 244 4.73 14.95 -15.47
CA VAL A 244 3.54 15.46 -14.79
C VAL A 244 3.72 16.96 -14.66
N GLN A 245 2.78 17.72 -15.20
CA GLN A 245 2.74 19.17 -15.11
C GLN A 245 1.36 19.62 -14.66
N ALA A 246 1.32 20.77 -13.99
CA ALA A 246 0.09 21.46 -13.76
C ALA A 246 0.30 22.98 -13.84
N LEU A 247 -0.70 23.67 -14.38
CA LEU A 247 -0.71 25.10 -14.59
C LEU A 247 -1.97 25.69 -13.95
N VAL A 248 -1.78 26.61 -13.01
CA VAL A 248 -2.89 27.34 -12.38
C VAL A 248 -3.32 28.49 -13.31
N SER A 249 -4.62 28.67 -13.45
CA SER A 249 -5.25 29.77 -14.18
C SER A 249 -6.35 30.42 -13.33
N ASP A 250 -6.93 31.53 -13.81
CA ASP A 250 -8.02 32.20 -13.08
C ASP A 250 -9.29 31.35 -12.95
N SER A 251 -9.50 30.42 -13.89
CA SER A 251 -10.65 29.52 -13.93
C SER A 251 -10.43 28.19 -13.20
N GLY A 252 -9.21 27.87 -12.75
CA GLY A 252 -8.92 26.57 -12.15
C GLY A 252 -7.45 26.17 -12.26
N ALA A 253 -7.19 24.87 -12.48
CA ALA A 253 -5.90 24.38 -12.91
C ALA A 253 -6.03 23.32 -14.00
N ASP A 254 -5.11 23.40 -14.95
CA ASP A 254 -4.92 22.45 -16.04
C ASP A 254 -3.80 21.48 -15.67
N PHE A 255 -4.04 20.18 -15.82
CA PHE A 255 -3.12 19.11 -15.52
C PHE A 255 -2.75 18.39 -16.80
N GLN A 256 -1.47 18.06 -16.95
CA GLN A 256 -0.92 17.39 -18.13
C GLN A 256 -0.03 16.24 -17.71
N VAL A 257 -0.25 15.08 -18.33
CA VAL A 257 0.53 13.86 -18.08
C VAL A 257 0.93 13.23 -19.40
N THR A 258 2.23 12.97 -19.55
CA THR A 258 2.75 12.16 -20.66
C THR A 258 3.20 10.82 -20.10
N ALA A 259 2.64 9.75 -20.64
CA ALA A 259 2.97 8.38 -20.27
C ALA A 259 3.04 7.50 -21.52
N GLN A 260 3.78 6.41 -21.41
CA GLN A 260 4.02 5.49 -22.51
C GLN A 260 4.07 4.06 -22.00
N ASP A 261 3.49 3.16 -22.79
CA ASP A 261 3.67 1.74 -22.66
C ASP A 261 3.58 1.05 -24.03
N THR A 262 4.15 -0.14 -24.16
CA THR A 262 4.12 -0.92 -25.42
C THR A 262 2.70 -1.41 -25.75
N SER A 263 1.89 -1.74 -24.75
CA SER A 263 0.47 -2.10 -24.89
C SER A 263 -0.45 -0.89 -25.06
N GLY A 264 0.10 0.33 -24.97
CA GLY A 264 -0.66 1.58 -24.94
C GLY A 264 -1.16 1.93 -23.54
N ILE A 265 -1.71 3.13 -23.39
CA ILE A 265 -2.26 3.61 -22.11
C ILE A 265 -3.77 3.47 -22.13
N GLN A 266 -4.32 2.74 -21.15
CA GLN A 266 -5.76 2.55 -20.98
C GLN A 266 -6.41 3.71 -20.21
N ARG A 267 -5.77 4.17 -19.13
CA ARG A 267 -6.33 5.18 -18.22
C ARG A 267 -5.25 5.99 -17.54
N VAL A 268 -5.49 7.30 -17.36
CA VAL A 268 -4.70 8.16 -16.49
C VAL A 268 -5.61 8.78 -15.44
N LEU A 269 -5.35 8.47 -14.18
CA LEU A 269 -6.15 8.88 -13.04
C LEU A 269 -5.32 9.78 -12.11
N MET A 270 -5.83 10.97 -11.85
CA MET A 270 -5.29 11.85 -10.81
C MET A 270 -6.09 11.62 -9.52
N VAL A 271 -5.40 11.45 -8.40
CA VAL A 271 -6.02 11.45 -7.06
C VAL A 271 -5.51 12.66 -6.32
N TYR A 272 -6.43 13.44 -5.74
CA TYR A 272 -6.13 14.74 -5.14
C TYR A 272 -6.94 15.00 -3.88
N THR A 273 -6.45 15.92 -3.05
CA THR A 273 -7.13 16.43 -1.87
C THR A 273 -6.87 17.95 -1.75
N GLN A 274 -7.84 18.68 -1.19
CA GLN A 274 -7.73 20.10 -0.87
C GLN A 274 -7.72 20.37 0.65
N ASP A 275 -8.18 19.42 1.45
CA ASP A 275 -8.32 19.50 2.91
C ASP A 275 -7.35 18.55 3.66
N GLY A 276 -6.67 17.66 2.93
CA GLY A 276 -5.82 16.61 3.48
C GLY A 276 -6.57 15.40 4.03
N GLN A 277 -7.91 15.44 4.05
CA GLN A 277 -8.79 14.43 4.64
C GLN A 277 -9.55 13.67 3.55
N SER A 278 -10.21 14.38 2.65
CA SER A 278 -11.00 13.81 1.56
C SER A 278 -10.13 13.70 0.30
N TRP A 279 -9.90 12.47 -0.15
CA TRP A 279 -9.18 12.17 -1.39
C TRP A 279 -10.16 11.76 -2.47
N LEU A 280 -10.21 12.55 -3.53
CA LEU A 280 -11.06 12.36 -4.69
C LEU A 280 -10.20 12.05 -5.91
N SER A 281 -10.81 11.52 -6.96
CA SER A 281 -10.12 11.27 -8.22
C SER A 281 -10.75 11.96 -9.42
N ARG A 282 -9.92 12.16 -10.44
CA ARG A 282 -10.30 12.74 -11.73
C ARG A 282 -9.58 12.00 -12.83
N ASP A 283 -10.37 11.45 -13.75
CA ASP A 283 -9.86 10.91 -15.00
C ASP A 283 -9.34 12.02 -15.93
N LEU A 284 -8.20 11.77 -16.54
CA LEU A 284 -7.64 12.61 -17.60
C LEU A 284 -8.09 12.06 -18.96
N THR A 285 -8.23 12.95 -19.93
CA THR A 285 -8.60 12.62 -21.31
C THR A 285 -7.39 12.76 -22.22
N TYR A 286 -7.15 11.78 -23.10
CA TYR A 286 -6.06 11.87 -24.05
C TYR A 286 -6.33 12.90 -25.15
N ASN A 287 -5.40 13.81 -25.38
CA ASN A 287 -5.43 14.78 -26.47
C ASN A 287 -4.49 14.32 -27.60
N PRO A 288 -5.02 13.79 -28.72
CA PRO A 288 -4.18 13.25 -29.79
C PRO A 288 -3.39 14.31 -30.56
N PHE A 289 -3.77 15.59 -30.48
CA PHE A 289 -3.04 16.67 -31.16
C PHE A 289 -1.85 17.18 -30.36
N ARG A 290 -1.90 17.04 -29.03
CA ARG A 290 -0.84 17.47 -28.11
C ARG A 290 -0.06 16.32 -27.48
N GLU A 291 -0.46 15.08 -27.79
CA GLU A 291 0.19 13.83 -27.36
C GLU A 291 0.36 13.71 -25.84
N HIS A 292 -0.65 14.18 -25.08
CA HIS A 292 -0.69 14.03 -23.63
C HIS A 292 -2.11 13.86 -23.10
N TRP A 293 -2.20 13.37 -21.88
CA TRP A 293 -3.43 13.28 -21.12
C TRP A 293 -3.67 14.58 -20.37
N GLU A 294 -4.89 15.14 -20.45
CA GLU A 294 -5.24 16.42 -19.84
C GLU A 294 -6.51 16.33 -18.99
N ALA A 295 -6.53 17.11 -17.89
CA ALA A 295 -7.73 17.38 -17.11
C ALA A 295 -7.76 18.83 -16.67
N HIS A 296 -8.97 19.36 -16.52
CA HIS A 296 -9.21 20.67 -15.94
C HIS A 296 -10.01 20.51 -14.64
N LEU A 297 -9.54 21.11 -13.56
CA LEU A 297 -10.29 21.25 -12.32
C LEU A 297 -10.64 22.70 -12.07
N THR A 298 -11.91 22.97 -11.82
CA THR A 298 -12.43 24.26 -11.39
C THR A 298 -12.55 24.31 -9.86
N GLU A 299 -12.89 25.48 -9.32
CA GLU A 299 -13.25 25.64 -7.89
C GLU A 299 -12.17 25.18 -6.91
N LEU A 300 -10.91 25.44 -7.24
CA LEU A 300 -9.80 25.10 -6.37
C LEU A 300 -9.80 26.01 -5.12
N THR A 301 -9.99 25.39 -3.96
CA THR A 301 -9.86 26.06 -2.67
C THR A 301 -8.56 25.64 -1.98
N GLY A 302 -7.81 26.60 -1.45
CA GLY A 302 -6.60 26.33 -0.68
C GLY A 302 -5.45 25.69 -1.47
N CYS A 303 -4.77 24.74 -0.84
CA CYS A 303 -3.63 24.00 -1.40
C CYS A 303 -4.13 22.64 -1.91
N LEU A 304 -4.03 22.43 -3.22
CA LEU A 304 -4.35 21.13 -3.81
C LEU A 304 -3.09 20.27 -3.83
N VAL A 305 -3.17 19.08 -3.24
CA VAL A 305 -2.10 18.09 -3.27
C VAL A 305 -2.60 16.86 -4.03
N TYR A 306 -1.76 16.30 -4.91
CA TYR A 306 -2.17 15.22 -5.80
C TYR A 306 -1.03 14.27 -6.17
N PHE A 307 -1.41 13.12 -6.72
CA PHE A 307 -0.52 12.16 -7.37
C PHE A 307 -1.23 11.53 -8.58
N ILE A 308 -0.44 10.91 -9.47
CA ILE A 308 -0.94 10.34 -10.73
C ILE A 308 -0.76 8.83 -10.73
N GLN A 309 -1.76 8.14 -11.26
CA GLN A 309 -1.75 6.72 -11.56
C GLN A 309 -2.01 6.52 -13.05
N VAL A 310 -1.27 5.64 -13.70
CA VAL A 310 -1.42 5.30 -15.11
C VAL A 310 -1.62 3.80 -15.24
N VAL A 311 -2.65 3.41 -15.97
CA VAL A 311 -3.00 2.03 -16.32
C VAL A 311 -2.67 1.79 -17.79
N ASP A 312 -1.92 0.74 -18.09
CA ASP A 312 -1.64 0.34 -19.48
C ASP A 312 -2.74 -0.56 -20.07
N GLY A 313 -2.59 -0.96 -21.34
CA GLY A 313 -3.55 -1.83 -22.04
C GLY A 313 -3.63 -3.26 -21.49
N ALA A 314 -2.65 -3.70 -20.69
CA ALA A 314 -2.64 -4.99 -20.01
C ALA A 314 -3.15 -4.92 -18.56
N GLY A 315 -3.49 -3.73 -18.06
CA GLY A 315 -3.95 -3.51 -16.69
C GLY A 315 -2.83 -3.36 -15.66
N ASN A 316 -1.57 -3.21 -16.06
CA ASN A 316 -0.50 -2.86 -15.12
C ASN A 316 -0.59 -1.38 -14.75
N VAL A 317 -0.11 -1.04 -13.55
CA VAL A 317 -0.26 0.30 -12.99
C VAL A 317 1.09 0.87 -12.55
N THR A 318 1.32 2.14 -12.89
CA THR A 318 2.39 2.96 -12.32
C THR A 318 1.81 4.15 -11.57
N THR A 319 2.30 4.35 -10.35
CA THR A 319 1.96 5.52 -9.52
C THR A 319 3.18 6.43 -9.40
N THR A 320 2.97 7.75 -9.55
CA THR A 320 3.98 8.76 -9.23
C THR A 320 3.49 9.73 -8.17
N THR A 321 4.20 9.75 -7.04
CA THR A 321 3.89 10.55 -5.85
C THR A 321 4.95 11.63 -5.61
N ASN A 322 5.75 11.99 -6.63
CA ASN A 322 6.88 12.91 -6.47
C ASN A 322 7.81 12.50 -5.29
N LYS A 323 8.19 11.22 -5.25
CA LYS A 323 9.03 10.63 -4.17
C LYS A 323 8.46 10.85 -2.76
N GLY A 324 7.14 10.72 -2.62
CA GLY A 324 6.43 10.89 -1.35
C GLY A 324 6.22 12.33 -0.91
N LEU A 325 6.68 13.33 -1.69
CA LEU A 325 6.35 14.74 -1.43
C LEU A 325 4.95 15.10 -1.93
N LEU A 326 4.42 14.31 -2.88
CA LEU A 326 3.26 14.61 -3.69
C LEU A 326 3.49 15.84 -4.57
N PHE A 327 2.61 16.05 -5.53
CA PHE A 327 2.57 17.29 -6.30
C PHE A 327 1.65 18.27 -5.57
N ALA A 328 2.02 19.54 -5.52
CA ALA A 328 1.24 20.56 -4.84
C ALA A 328 1.01 21.77 -5.76
N LEU A 329 -0.19 22.32 -5.69
CA LEU A 329 -0.57 23.58 -6.31
C LEU A 329 -1.07 24.51 -5.22
N THR A 330 -0.43 25.67 -5.11
CA THR A 330 -0.86 26.73 -4.21
C THR A 330 -1.37 27.89 -5.05
N ARG A 331 -2.61 28.31 -4.79
CA ARG A 331 -3.16 29.54 -5.37
C ARG A 331 -2.88 30.68 -4.40
N ASP A 332 -1.84 31.47 -4.66
CA ASP A 332 -1.53 32.65 -3.85
C ASP A 332 -2.58 33.73 -4.08
N ILE A 333 -3.47 33.96 -3.11
CA ILE A 333 -4.41 35.08 -3.15
C ILE A 333 -3.68 36.32 -2.60
N TYR A 334 -3.26 37.21 -3.49
CA TYR A 334 -2.77 38.53 -3.10
C TYR A 334 -3.96 39.42 -2.72
N LEU A 335 -4.18 39.64 -1.42
CA LEU A 335 -5.12 40.66 -0.96
C LEU A 335 -4.48 42.05 -1.13
N PRO A 336 -5.14 43.01 -1.83
CA PRO A 336 -4.61 44.37 -1.91
C PRO A 336 -4.66 45.04 -0.53
N LEU A 337 -3.50 45.49 -0.05
CA LEU A 337 -3.36 46.34 1.12
C LEU A 337 -3.99 47.71 0.83
N ILE A 338 -5.20 47.95 1.32
CA ILE A 338 -5.77 49.31 1.35
C ILE A 338 -5.17 50.03 2.56
N MET A 339 -4.11 50.80 2.33
CA MET A 339 -3.65 51.77 3.32
C MET A 339 -4.59 52.98 3.30
N ARG A 340 -5.30 53.23 4.41
CA ARG A 340 -6.00 54.51 4.63
C ARG A 340 -4.95 55.60 4.81
N GLY A 341 -4.89 56.54 3.86
CA GLY A 341 -4.16 57.79 4.04
C GLY A 341 -4.74 58.56 5.23
N THR A 342 -3.86 58.97 6.14
CA THR A 342 -4.15 59.80 7.32
C THR A 342 -4.53 61.22 6.96
#